data_AF-A0A239MDP4-F1
#
_entry.id   AF-A0A239MDP4-F1
#
_cell.length_a   1.000
_cell.length_b   1.000
_cell.length_c   1.000
_cell.angle_alpha   90.00
_cell.angle_beta   90.00
_cell.angle_gamma   90.00
#
_symmetry.space_group_name_H-M   'P 1'
#
loop_
_entity.id
_entity.type
_entity.pdbx_description
1 polymer ?
#
loop_
_entity_poly.entity_id
_entity_poly.type
_entity_poly.pdbx_seq_one_letter_code
_entity_poly.pdbx_strand_id
1 'polypeptide(L)'
;MRLRLNFIAILLCLVAPVAQADEGNGLAVTDPGVLRALETHGTHGLGLAQLLDPARSVPIPSDTLFALPAMTPVRAALDDAFTRYLADHRSRQPRVSIGVGPGHDVQLFDQAMLTSPDARFVLAGIVNRMDRAYVAPDTCGEIRLIYRLTRTAAGTTPPRLPMTLNLVLHAKDPNDRSVTCTDLAGRWLDSASFTETGAARADRLLKPDGPLATITAAHVDRVETNLQIVHRPKSETQEFRTDYLQKVFRFDATVKQFREAPMENQIDRDRLLADAALGRAFRDWLLAPVNLLAFDRGTVLIPEKFLATTSLSSTPAGFAPSALQPEFGLIDSKGKGVFSERDVVAALERAVAQGGALENIRSPAGFARRLNDITCGGCHQIRGIGGFHFPGADTLADQSQGTVAASPHFIGDQPRRRDIVMAMRDGKAPDFSRGFSDRPQMRGNNELAGSPLLDGWGATCYRPKLKGVADKSFATWTCAEGLACQQIGADASSAIGMCFVK
;
A
#
# COMPACT_ATOMS: atom_id res chain seq x y z
N MET A 1 4.45 -3.59 -68.08
CA MET A 1 3.10 -3.46 -67.51
C MET A 1 3.00 -4.42 -66.33
N ARG A 2 2.62 -3.87 -65.18
CA ARG A 2 2.54 -4.41 -63.80
C ARG A 2 2.33 -5.93 -63.63
N LEU A 3 3.15 -6.55 -62.77
CA LEU A 3 2.66 -7.48 -61.74
C LEU A 3 3.66 -7.52 -60.56
N ARG A 4 3.35 -6.77 -59.50
CA ARG A 4 4.00 -6.88 -58.18
C ARG A 4 3.19 -7.90 -57.37
N LEU A 5 3.81 -9.02 -57.00
CA LEU A 5 3.25 -9.94 -56.00
C LEU A 5 3.62 -9.40 -54.60
N ASN A 6 2.63 -8.83 -53.92
CA ASN A 6 2.74 -8.47 -52.51
C ASN A 6 2.53 -9.74 -51.67
N PHE A 7 3.59 -10.26 -51.06
CA PHE A 7 3.48 -11.09 -49.86
C PHE A 7 3.52 -10.15 -48.65
N ILE A 8 2.35 -9.61 -48.26
CA ILE A 8 2.16 -9.06 -46.93
C ILE A 8 1.75 -10.25 -46.06
N ALA A 9 2.70 -10.74 -45.28
CA ALA A 9 2.42 -11.69 -44.21
C ALA A 9 1.49 -11.01 -43.20
N ILE A 10 0.27 -11.50 -43.14
CA ILE A 10 -0.70 -11.23 -42.09
C ILE A 10 -0.12 -11.82 -40.79
N LEU A 11 0.58 -10.99 -40.01
CA LEU A 11 0.86 -11.30 -38.61
C LEU A 11 -0.36 -10.86 -37.80
N LEU A 12 -1.45 -11.62 -37.95
CA LEU A 12 -2.67 -11.44 -37.18
C LEU A 12 -2.33 -11.77 -35.72
N CYS A 13 -2.64 -10.82 -34.84
CA CYS A 13 -2.54 -10.90 -33.40
C CYS A 13 -3.14 -12.21 -32.86
N LEU A 14 -2.29 -13.21 -32.63
CA LEU A 14 -2.53 -14.27 -31.66
C LEU A 14 -1.94 -13.81 -30.34
N VAL A 15 -2.53 -12.74 -29.77
CA VAL A 15 -2.49 -12.60 -28.32
C VAL A 15 -3.48 -13.66 -27.85
N ALA A 16 -2.97 -14.83 -27.49
CA ALA A 16 -3.76 -15.78 -26.72
C ALA A 16 -4.39 -15.00 -25.56
N PRO A 17 -5.68 -15.19 -25.23
CA PRO A 17 -6.20 -14.65 -23.99
C PRO A 17 -5.28 -15.20 -22.91
N VAL A 18 -4.42 -14.34 -22.36
CA VAL A 18 -3.74 -14.63 -21.12
C VAL A 18 -4.91 -14.77 -20.17
N ALA A 19 -5.26 -16.02 -19.83
CA ALA A 19 -6.11 -16.28 -18.69
C ALA A 19 -5.56 -15.39 -17.59
N GLN A 20 -6.35 -14.42 -17.11
CA GLN A 20 -5.89 -13.52 -16.06
C GLN A 20 -5.44 -14.43 -14.92
N ALA A 21 -4.12 -14.61 -14.82
CA ALA A 21 -3.53 -15.32 -13.71
C ALA A 21 -4.06 -14.60 -12.47
N ASP A 22 -4.60 -15.36 -11.52
CA ASP A 22 -5.07 -14.84 -10.25
C ASP A 22 -4.03 -13.84 -9.73
N GLU A 23 -4.37 -12.54 -9.73
CA GLU A 23 -3.44 -11.47 -9.34
C GLU A 23 -2.93 -11.67 -7.90
N GLY A 24 -3.68 -12.43 -7.10
CA GLY A 24 -3.30 -12.87 -5.77
C GLY A 24 -2.58 -14.21 -5.72
N ASN A 25 -2.72 -15.06 -6.73
CA ASN A 25 -2.25 -16.46 -6.77
C ASN A 25 -2.54 -17.20 -5.45
N GLY A 26 -3.81 -17.19 -5.02
CA GLY A 26 -4.26 -17.74 -3.75
C GLY A 26 -4.03 -16.85 -2.52
N LEU A 27 -3.55 -15.61 -2.68
CA LEU A 27 -3.35 -14.66 -1.57
C LEU A 27 -4.19 -13.38 -1.67
N ALA A 28 -5.03 -13.27 -2.70
CA ALA A 28 -6.00 -12.20 -2.80
C ALA A 28 -7.23 -12.67 -3.58
N VAL A 29 -8.39 -12.07 -3.28
CA VAL A 29 -9.61 -12.18 -4.08
C VAL A 29 -9.81 -10.83 -4.74
N THR A 30 -9.70 -10.80 -6.07
CA THR A 30 -9.77 -9.56 -6.86
C THR A 30 -10.90 -9.54 -7.88
N ASP A 31 -11.52 -10.70 -8.15
CA ASP A 31 -12.63 -10.82 -9.10
C ASP A 31 -13.88 -10.05 -8.59
N PRO A 32 -14.36 -9.03 -9.33
CA PRO A 32 -15.48 -8.22 -8.87
C PRO A 32 -16.80 -8.96 -8.70
N GLY A 33 -17.02 -10.04 -9.46
CA GLY A 33 -18.22 -10.87 -9.35
C GLY A 33 -18.22 -11.67 -8.05
N VAL A 34 -17.09 -12.27 -7.70
CA VAL A 34 -16.87 -12.98 -6.42
C VAL A 34 -16.98 -12.02 -5.26
N LEU A 35 -16.35 -10.85 -5.33
CA LEU A 35 -16.38 -9.84 -4.26
C LEU A 35 -17.79 -9.32 -4.00
N ARG A 36 -18.57 -9.07 -5.06
CA ARG A 36 -19.99 -8.69 -4.91
C ARG A 36 -20.78 -9.80 -4.23
N ALA A 37 -20.59 -11.05 -4.64
CA ALA A 37 -21.27 -12.19 -4.03
C ALA A 37 -20.91 -12.34 -2.55
N LEU A 38 -19.63 -12.21 -2.19
CA LEU A 38 -19.15 -12.21 -0.80
C LEU A 38 -19.72 -11.05 0.02
N GLU A 39 -19.80 -9.83 -0.55
CA GLU A 39 -20.36 -8.66 0.12
C GLU A 39 -21.83 -8.88 0.52
N THR A 40 -22.62 -9.51 -0.35
CA THR A 40 -24.07 -9.68 -0.18
C THR A 40 -24.49 -11.09 0.22
N HIS A 41 -23.58 -11.93 0.74
CA HIS A 41 -23.84 -13.33 1.10
C HIS A 41 -24.66 -13.48 2.41
N GLY A 42 -25.87 -12.89 2.45
CA GLY A 42 -26.79 -12.98 3.58
C GLY A 42 -26.16 -12.52 4.91
N THR A 43 -26.37 -13.30 5.97
CA THR A 43 -25.80 -13.04 7.32
C THR A 43 -24.32 -13.41 7.44
N HIS A 44 -23.77 -14.14 6.46
CA HIS A 44 -22.35 -14.50 6.39
C HIS A 44 -21.59 -13.62 5.39
N GLY A 45 -22.22 -12.52 4.95
CA GLY A 45 -21.61 -11.58 4.02
C GLY A 45 -20.43 -10.85 4.65
N LEU A 46 -19.48 -10.49 3.80
CA LEU A 46 -18.30 -9.68 4.15
C LEU A 46 -18.55 -8.20 3.82
N GLY A 47 -19.80 -7.75 3.86
CA GLY A 47 -20.15 -6.33 3.75
C GLY A 47 -19.91 -5.58 5.05
N LEU A 48 -19.66 -4.26 4.97
CA LEU A 48 -19.50 -3.42 6.16
C LEU A 48 -20.73 -3.44 7.07
N ALA A 49 -21.93 -3.62 6.51
CA ALA A 49 -23.15 -3.79 7.28
C ALA A 49 -23.01 -5.00 8.22
N GLN A 50 -22.74 -6.18 7.69
CA GLN A 50 -22.64 -7.42 8.46
C GLN A 50 -21.49 -7.39 9.48
N LEU A 51 -20.38 -6.72 9.16
CA LEU A 51 -19.20 -6.71 10.02
C LEU A 51 -19.22 -5.63 11.11
N LEU A 52 -19.95 -4.53 10.92
CA LEU A 52 -20.02 -3.42 11.88
C LEU A 52 -21.39 -3.26 12.55
N ASP A 53 -22.45 -3.77 11.93
CA ASP A 53 -23.81 -3.81 12.43
C ASP A 53 -24.47 -5.17 12.08
N PRO A 54 -24.10 -6.26 12.77
CA PRO A 54 -24.47 -7.64 12.38
C PRO A 54 -25.99 -7.90 12.30
N ALA A 55 -26.82 -7.02 12.85
CA ALA A 55 -28.27 -7.09 12.72
C ALA A 55 -28.77 -6.72 11.31
N ARG A 56 -27.92 -6.10 10.49
CA ARG A 56 -28.26 -5.59 9.16
C ARG A 56 -27.84 -6.55 8.06
N SER A 57 -28.76 -6.86 7.15
CA SER A 57 -28.55 -7.78 6.02
C SER A 57 -28.43 -7.09 4.65
N VAL A 58 -28.59 -5.76 4.61
CA VAL A 58 -28.54 -4.95 3.37
C VAL A 58 -27.30 -4.05 3.35
N PRO A 59 -26.73 -3.76 2.16
CA PRO A 59 -25.62 -2.80 2.04
C PRO A 59 -25.92 -1.48 2.75
N ILE A 60 -24.92 -0.93 3.43
CA ILE A 60 -25.03 0.28 4.25
C ILE A 60 -24.57 1.51 3.45
N PRO A 61 -25.41 2.54 3.27
CA PRO A 61 -24.99 3.81 2.69
C PRO A 61 -24.07 4.61 3.62
N SER A 62 -23.33 5.58 3.08
CA SER A 62 -22.31 6.34 3.82
C SER A 62 -22.90 7.12 5.00
N ASP A 63 -24.06 7.77 4.81
CA ASP A 63 -24.75 8.52 5.86
C ASP A 63 -25.03 7.66 7.11
N THR A 64 -25.46 6.43 6.90
CA THR A 64 -25.81 5.47 7.93
C THR A 64 -24.56 4.84 8.53
N LEU A 65 -23.56 4.52 7.70
CA LEU A 65 -22.27 3.97 8.15
C LEU A 65 -21.57 4.91 9.12
N PHE A 66 -21.43 6.19 8.77
CA PHE A 66 -20.77 7.17 9.63
C PHE A 66 -21.67 7.69 10.78
N ALA A 67 -22.95 7.33 10.79
CA ALA A 67 -23.84 7.52 11.94
C ALA A 67 -23.75 6.38 12.97
N LEU A 68 -23.13 5.24 12.63
CA LEU A 68 -22.92 4.16 13.60
C LEU A 68 -22.10 4.67 14.80
N PRO A 69 -22.47 4.30 16.05
CA PRO A 69 -21.70 4.68 17.23
C PRO A 69 -20.22 4.31 17.13
N ALA A 70 -19.92 3.14 16.53
CA ALA A 70 -18.56 2.67 16.35
C ALA A 70 -17.70 3.58 15.44
N MET A 71 -18.33 4.26 14.47
CA MET A 71 -17.69 5.09 13.45
C MET A 71 -17.64 6.58 13.81
N THR A 72 -18.28 6.99 14.91
CA THR A 72 -18.34 8.40 15.33
C THR A 72 -16.95 9.05 15.43
N PRO A 73 -15.93 8.42 16.07
CA PRO A 73 -14.60 9.03 16.14
C PRO A 73 -13.88 9.05 14.78
N VAL A 74 -14.16 8.08 13.90
CA VAL A 74 -13.61 8.05 12.54
C VAL A 74 -14.10 9.25 11.75
N ARG A 75 -15.41 9.54 11.78
CA ARG A 75 -16.00 10.71 11.14
C ARG A 75 -15.38 12.00 11.66
N ALA A 76 -15.34 12.18 12.98
CA ALA A 76 -14.79 13.37 13.61
C ALA A 76 -13.33 13.62 13.21
N ALA A 77 -12.50 12.58 13.19
CA ALA A 77 -11.09 12.70 12.83
C ALA A 77 -10.87 13.06 11.35
N LEU A 78 -11.75 12.60 10.45
CA LEU A 78 -11.73 13.01 9.03
C LEU A 78 -12.16 14.48 8.90
N ASP A 79 -13.24 14.89 9.56
CA ASP A 79 -13.73 16.28 9.55
C ASP A 79 -12.66 17.26 10.06
N ASP A 80 -11.97 16.90 11.14
CA ASP A 80 -10.85 17.67 11.69
C ASP A 80 -9.67 17.75 10.70
N ALA A 81 -9.37 16.67 9.97
CA ALA A 81 -8.30 16.66 9.00
C ALA A 81 -8.60 17.59 7.80
N PHE A 82 -9.84 17.62 7.31
CA PHE A 82 -10.28 18.60 6.31
C PHE A 82 -10.13 20.04 6.82
N THR A 83 -10.57 20.29 8.05
CA THR A 83 -10.47 21.62 8.68
C THR A 83 -9.01 22.08 8.76
N ARG A 84 -8.10 21.22 9.24
CA ARG A 84 -6.66 21.50 9.32
C ARG A 84 -6.04 21.73 7.94
N TYR A 85 -6.35 20.89 6.95
CA TYR A 85 -5.82 21.03 5.59
C TYR A 85 -6.23 22.37 4.97
N LEU A 86 -7.52 22.75 5.09
CA LEU A 86 -8.01 24.01 4.56
C LEU A 86 -7.40 25.22 5.26
N ALA A 87 -7.20 25.17 6.58
CA ALA A 87 -6.53 26.22 7.32
C ALA A 87 -5.06 26.38 6.89
N ASP A 88 -4.34 25.26 6.71
CA ASP A 88 -2.96 25.26 6.22
C ASP A 88 -2.85 25.84 4.80
N HIS A 89 -3.73 25.41 3.89
CA HIS A 89 -3.77 25.92 2.52
C HIS A 89 -4.03 27.43 2.49
N ARG A 90 -4.99 27.93 3.28
CA ARG A 90 -5.27 29.38 3.36
C ARG A 90 -4.07 30.18 3.88
N SER A 91 -3.32 29.62 4.83
CA SER A 91 -2.12 30.26 5.39
C SER A 91 -0.95 30.29 4.38
N ARG A 92 -0.65 29.16 3.75
CA ARG A 92 0.53 29.00 2.89
C ARG A 92 0.32 29.45 1.45
N GLN A 93 -0.91 29.35 0.93
CA GLN A 93 -1.25 29.60 -0.48
C GLN A 93 -2.55 30.42 -0.62
N PRO A 94 -2.65 31.62 -0.01
CA PRO A 94 -3.89 32.39 0.05
C PRO A 94 -4.46 32.82 -1.31
N ARG A 95 -3.64 32.84 -2.36
CA ARG A 95 -4.06 33.20 -3.73
C ARG A 95 -4.45 32.01 -4.61
N VAL A 96 -4.21 30.79 -4.13
CA VAL A 96 -4.53 29.56 -4.87
C VAL A 96 -5.93 29.13 -4.47
N SER A 97 -6.84 29.08 -5.43
CA SER A 97 -8.23 28.69 -5.17
C SER A 97 -8.34 27.21 -4.79
N ILE A 98 -9.21 26.89 -3.83
CA ILE A 98 -9.46 25.51 -3.38
C ILE A 98 -10.96 25.30 -3.18
N GLY A 99 -11.49 24.18 -3.68
CA GLY A 99 -12.91 23.85 -3.56
C GLY A 99 -13.30 22.60 -4.36
N VAL A 100 -14.57 22.21 -4.28
CA VAL A 100 -15.08 20.99 -4.91
C VAL A 100 -15.38 21.23 -6.39
N GLY A 101 -14.89 20.34 -7.25
CA GLY A 101 -15.24 20.30 -8.68
C GLY A 101 -14.29 21.07 -9.60
N PRO A 102 -14.52 20.96 -10.93
CA PRO A 102 -13.72 21.66 -11.92
C PRO A 102 -13.94 23.17 -11.82
N GLY A 103 -12.86 23.95 -11.74
CA GLY A 103 -12.90 25.42 -11.59
C GLY A 103 -11.99 25.97 -10.48
N HIS A 104 -11.44 25.08 -9.64
CA HIS A 104 -10.44 25.43 -8.63
C HIS A 104 -9.04 24.96 -9.05
N ASP A 105 -8.02 25.73 -8.68
CA ASP A 105 -6.61 25.35 -8.85
C ASP A 105 -6.29 24.06 -8.07
N VAL A 106 -6.94 23.92 -6.91
CA VAL A 106 -6.90 22.73 -6.06
C VAL A 106 -8.32 22.19 -5.90
N GLN A 107 -8.58 21.04 -6.52
CA GLN A 107 -9.86 20.36 -6.47
C GLN A 107 -9.93 19.51 -5.20
N LEU A 108 -10.75 19.93 -4.24
CA LEU A 108 -11.00 19.24 -2.98
C LEU A 108 -11.96 18.07 -3.19
N PHE A 109 -11.73 16.99 -2.44
CA PHE A 109 -12.71 15.93 -2.30
C PHE A 109 -14.04 16.46 -1.74
N ASP A 110 -15.15 16.02 -2.33
CA ASP A 110 -16.48 16.37 -1.84
C ASP A 110 -16.81 15.59 -0.55
N GLN A 111 -16.52 16.22 0.59
CA GLN A 111 -16.75 15.63 1.91
C GLN A 111 -18.21 15.22 2.15
N ALA A 112 -19.18 15.84 1.46
CA ALA A 112 -20.59 15.48 1.58
C ALA A 112 -20.86 14.02 1.16
N MET A 113 -19.98 13.41 0.36
CA MET A 113 -20.08 12.00 -0.01
C MET A 113 -19.92 11.04 1.17
N LEU A 114 -19.28 11.46 2.28
CA LEU A 114 -19.19 10.66 3.50
C LEU A 114 -20.51 10.65 4.27
N THR A 115 -21.41 11.59 4.03
CA THR A 115 -22.70 11.68 4.72
C THR A 115 -23.87 11.65 3.75
N SER A 116 -23.66 11.10 2.55
CA SER A 116 -24.69 11.00 1.53
C SER A 116 -25.35 9.61 1.52
N PRO A 117 -26.68 9.51 1.41
CA PRO A 117 -27.36 8.25 1.13
C PRO A 117 -27.08 7.74 -0.29
N ASP A 118 -26.63 8.62 -1.19
CA ASP A 118 -26.29 8.32 -2.59
C ASP A 118 -24.84 7.86 -2.78
N ALA A 119 -24.14 7.55 -1.68
CA ALA A 119 -22.80 6.98 -1.71
C ALA A 119 -22.70 5.80 -0.74
N ARG A 120 -21.83 4.84 -1.07
CA ARG A 120 -21.49 3.73 -0.16
C ARG A 120 -20.13 3.14 -0.49
N PHE A 121 -19.58 2.43 0.49
CA PHE A 121 -18.39 1.60 0.32
C PHE A 121 -18.78 0.22 -0.23
N VAL A 122 -18.09 -0.23 -1.28
CA VAL A 122 -18.29 -1.52 -1.96
C VAL A 122 -17.04 -2.37 -1.78
N LEU A 123 -17.17 -3.68 -1.59
CA LEU A 123 -16.02 -4.57 -1.41
C LEU A 123 -15.25 -4.65 -2.73
N ALA A 124 -14.00 -4.18 -2.70
CA ALA A 124 -13.14 -4.03 -3.87
C ALA A 124 -12.02 -5.06 -3.92
N GLY A 125 -11.64 -5.65 -2.78
CA GLY A 125 -10.66 -6.73 -2.71
C GLY A 125 -10.56 -7.36 -1.32
N ILE A 126 -10.08 -8.59 -1.28
CA ILE A 126 -9.70 -9.28 -0.04
C ILE A 126 -8.24 -9.67 -0.17
N VAL A 127 -7.41 -9.33 0.82
CA VAL A 127 -5.97 -9.61 0.79
C VAL A 127 -5.57 -10.43 2.00
N ASN A 128 -4.96 -11.59 1.76
CA ASN A 128 -4.25 -12.35 2.77
C ASN A 128 -2.97 -11.59 3.15
N ARG A 129 -2.82 -11.29 4.45
CA ARG A 129 -1.66 -10.64 5.03
C ARG A 129 -1.07 -11.48 6.17
N MET A 130 -1.02 -12.81 6.01
CA MET A 130 -0.29 -13.70 6.92
C MET A 130 1.22 -13.39 6.94
N ASP A 131 1.74 -12.66 5.95
CA ASP A 131 3.07 -12.04 5.99
C ASP A 131 3.27 -11.04 7.15
N ARG A 132 2.18 -10.68 7.84
CA ARG A 132 2.15 -9.84 9.04
C ARG A 132 2.19 -10.63 10.35
N ALA A 133 2.32 -11.96 10.31
CA ALA A 133 2.41 -12.79 11.51
C ALA A 133 3.61 -12.43 12.42
N TYR A 134 4.63 -11.72 11.92
CA TYR A 134 5.69 -11.18 12.79
C TYR A 134 5.21 -10.09 13.76
N VAL A 135 4.08 -9.44 13.47
CA VAL A 135 3.43 -8.45 14.34
C VAL A 135 2.39 -9.11 15.24
N ALA A 136 1.61 -10.03 14.69
CA ALA A 136 0.53 -10.73 15.39
C ALA A 136 0.64 -12.25 15.15
N PRO A 137 1.59 -12.94 15.82
CA PRO A 137 1.84 -14.37 15.58
C PRO A 137 0.66 -15.24 16.00
N ASP A 138 0.00 -14.89 17.11
CA ASP A 138 -1.09 -15.67 17.69
C ASP A 138 -2.37 -15.65 16.83
N THR A 139 -2.48 -14.67 15.92
CA THR A 139 -3.61 -14.53 14.98
C THR A 139 -3.25 -14.94 13.56
N CYS A 140 -2.06 -15.53 13.36
CA CYS A 140 -1.52 -15.89 12.05
C CYS A 140 -1.33 -14.70 11.09
N GLY A 141 -1.25 -13.47 11.60
CA GLY A 141 -1.25 -12.25 10.79
C GLY A 141 -2.65 -11.67 10.56
N GLU A 142 -2.86 -11.09 9.38
CA GLU A 142 -4.04 -10.26 9.07
C GLU A 142 -4.79 -10.76 7.81
N ILE A 143 -6.08 -10.43 7.71
CA ILE A 143 -6.85 -10.37 6.47
C ILE A 143 -7.35 -8.95 6.30
N ARG A 144 -7.29 -8.41 5.08
CA ARG A 144 -7.76 -7.06 4.78
C ARG A 144 -8.92 -7.10 3.81
N LEU A 145 -10.08 -6.62 4.25
CA LEU A 145 -11.22 -6.35 3.39
C LEU A 145 -11.14 -4.89 2.94
N ILE A 146 -10.90 -4.68 1.66
CA ILE A 146 -10.67 -3.36 1.08
C ILE A 146 -11.98 -2.92 0.43
N TYR A 147 -12.55 -1.82 0.92
CA TYR A 147 -13.76 -1.23 0.35
C TYR A 147 -13.44 0.08 -0.34
N ARG A 148 -14.18 0.37 -1.41
CA ARG A 148 -14.05 1.58 -2.23
C ARG A 148 -15.33 2.39 -2.19
N LEU A 149 -15.21 3.70 -2.01
CA LEU A 149 -16.37 4.60 -2.05
C LEU A 149 -16.89 4.76 -3.49
N THR A 150 -18.20 4.64 -3.66
CA THR A 150 -18.89 4.76 -4.96
C THR A 150 -20.17 5.58 -4.80
N ARG A 151 -20.60 6.31 -5.85
CA ARG A 151 -21.91 6.96 -5.88
C ARG A 151 -22.98 6.02 -6.41
N THR A 152 -23.99 5.69 -5.62
CA THR A 152 -25.02 4.70 -5.97
C THR A 152 -26.11 5.26 -6.89
N ALA A 153 -26.38 6.57 -6.85
CA ALA A 153 -27.46 7.20 -7.64
C ALA A 153 -27.11 7.53 -9.11
N ALA A 154 -25.89 7.23 -9.55
CA ALA A 154 -25.39 7.65 -10.85
C ALA A 154 -25.54 6.57 -11.94
N GLY A 155 -26.78 6.30 -12.35
CA GLY A 155 -27.10 5.48 -13.52
C GLY A 155 -26.56 4.03 -13.43
N THR A 156 -26.36 3.40 -14.60
CA THR A 156 -25.93 1.98 -14.70
C THR A 156 -24.44 1.76 -14.40
N THR A 157 -23.64 2.84 -14.28
CA THR A 157 -22.20 2.79 -14.04
C THR A 157 -21.81 3.79 -12.95
N PRO A 158 -22.00 3.43 -11.66
CA PRO A 158 -21.73 4.34 -10.55
C PRO A 158 -20.25 4.77 -10.53
N PRO A 159 -19.93 6.08 -10.60
CA PRO A 159 -18.56 6.57 -10.65
C PRO A 159 -17.84 6.35 -9.32
N ARG A 160 -16.55 6.08 -9.44
CA ARG A 160 -15.60 6.03 -8.33
C ARG A 160 -15.53 7.33 -7.59
N LEU A 161 -15.42 7.24 -6.28
CA LEU A 161 -14.89 8.31 -5.46
C LEU A 161 -13.52 7.89 -4.93
N PRO A 162 -12.54 8.81 -4.86
CA PRO A 162 -11.15 8.46 -4.61
C PRO A 162 -10.88 8.28 -3.11
N MET A 163 -11.57 7.31 -2.51
CA MET A 163 -11.40 6.90 -1.11
C MET A 163 -11.55 5.39 -0.96
N THR A 164 -10.63 4.81 -0.19
CA THR A 164 -10.73 3.42 0.28
C THR A 164 -10.84 3.38 1.81
N LEU A 165 -11.57 2.37 2.29
CA LEU A 165 -11.64 1.99 3.69
C LEU A 165 -11.22 0.53 3.77
N ASN A 166 -10.16 0.23 4.50
CA ASN A 166 -9.77 -1.13 4.82
C ASN A 166 -10.34 -1.49 6.18
N LEU A 167 -11.06 -2.61 6.25
CA LEU A 167 -11.33 -3.29 7.51
C LEU A 167 -10.26 -4.36 7.67
N VAL A 168 -9.40 -4.18 8.67
CA VAL A 168 -8.33 -5.13 8.97
C VAL A 168 -8.82 -6.07 10.05
N LEU A 169 -8.69 -7.36 9.78
CA LEU A 169 -9.11 -8.43 10.66
C LEU A 169 -7.90 -9.27 11.05
N HIS A 170 -7.93 -9.80 12.25
CA HIS A 170 -7.11 -10.94 12.62
C HIS A 170 -7.41 -12.10 11.67
N ALA A 171 -6.38 -12.74 11.11
CA ALA A 171 -6.60 -13.85 10.18
C ALA A 171 -7.25 -15.07 10.88
N LYS A 172 -7.11 -15.13 12.20
CA LYS A 172 -7.64 -16.17 13.08
C LYS A 172 -7.94 -15.59 14.47
N ASP A 173 -9.01 -16.05 15.11
CA ASP A 173 -9.23 -15.84 16.55
C ASP A 173 -8.10 -16.51 17.36
N PRO A 174 -7.35 -15.77 18.20
CA PRO A 174 -6.26 -16.34 18.99
C PRO A 174 -6.70 -17.43 19.97
N ASN A 175 -7.98 -17.45 20.36
CA ASN A 175 -8.54 -18.45 21.27
C ASN A 175 -9.06 -19.70 20.56
N ASP A 176 -9.27 -19.65 19.24
CA ASP A 176 -9.69 -20.81 18.47
C ASP A 176 -8.53 -21.79 18.31
N ARG A 177 -8.65 -22.99 18.88
CA ARG A 177 -7.64 -24.05 18.76
C ARG A 177 -7.92 -25.01 17.59
N SER A 178 -9.10 -24.91 16.96
CA SER A 178 -9.53 -25.80 15.88
C SER A 178 -8.88 -25.49 14.53
N VAL A 179 -8.40 -24.26 14.34
CA VAL A 179 -7.69 -23.83 13.13
C VAL A 179 -6.26 -23.44 13.49
N THR A 180 -5.27 -24.08 12.88
CA THR A 180 -3.86 -23.67 13.04
C THR A 180 -3.43 -22.70 11.95
N CYS A 181 -2.34 -21.97 12.15
CA CYS A 181 -1.77 -21.13 11.09
C CYS A 181 -1.30 -21.97 9.88
N THR A 182 -0.88 -23.21 10.12
CA THR A 182 -0.55 -24.18 9.08
C THR A 182 -1.77 -24.52 8.23
N ASP A 183 -2.91 -24.83 8.88
CA ASP A 183 -4.16 -25.13 8.17
C ASP A 183 -4.61 -23.92 7.35
N LEU A 184 -4.66 -22.73 7.96
CA LEU A 184 -5.10 -21.52 7.29
C LEU A 184 -4.22 -21.16 6.09
N ALA A 185 -2.89 -21.31 6.22
CA ALA A 185 -1.96 -21.11 5.12
C ALA A 185 -2.22 -22.09 3.96
N GLY A 186 -2.48 -23.37 4.27
CA GLY A 186 -2.87 -24.37 3.28
C GLY A 186 -4.13 -23.97 2.52
N ARG A 187 -5.19 -23.57 3.22
CA ARG A 187 -6.47 -23.17 2.61
C ARG A 187 -6.34 -22.00 1.63
N TRP A 188 -5.50 -21.01 1.96
CA TRP A 188 -5.23 -19.90 1.06
C TRP A 188 -4.48 -20.36 -0.19
N LEU A 189 -3.41 -21.14 -0.05
CA LEU A 189 -2.65 -21.66 -1.19
C LEU A 189 -3.51 -22.57 -2.08
N ASP A 190 -4.36 -23.42 -1.50
CA ASP A 190 -5.27 -24.30 -2.23
C ASP A 190 -6.30 -23.51 -3.04
N SER A 191 -6.68 -22.30 -2.59
CA SER A 191 -7.66 -21.46 -3.27
C SER A 191 -7.20 -20.98 -4.66
N ALA A 192 -5.89 -21.00 -4.94
CA ALA A 192 -5.34 -20.75 -6.26
C ALA A 192 -5.78 -21.81 -7.29
N SER A 193 -6.14 -23.01 -6.83
CA SER A 193 -6.58 -24.12 -7.67
C SER A 193 -8.09 -24.18 -7.87
N PHE A 194 -8.86 -23.27 -7.24
CA PHE A 194 -10.32 -23.23 -7.39
C PHE A 194 -10.68 -22.79 -8.82
N THR A 195 -11.60 -23.53 -9.44
CA THR A 195 -12.03 -23.31 -10.83
C THR A 195 -13.41 -22.66 -10.92
N GLU A 196 -14.15 -22.64 -9.81
CA GLU A 196 -15.43 -21.95 -9.71
C GLU A 196 -15.27 -20.45 -10.01
N THR A 197 -16.36 -19.78 -10.38
CA THR A 197 -16.38 -18.33 -10.64
C THR A 197 -17.60 -17.68 -9.98
N GLY A 198 -17.59 -16.35 -9.86
CA GLY A 198 -18.71 -15.57 -9.32
C GLY A 198 -19.21 -16.09 -7.95
N ALA A 199 -20.54 -16.27 -7.83
CA ALA A 199 -21.15 -16.74 -6.59
C ALA A 199 -20.67 -18.13 -6.16
N ALA A 200 -20.47 -19.07 -7.10
CA ALA A 200 -19.99 -20.41 -6.77
C ALA A 200 -18.57 -20.39 -6.15
N ARG A 201 -17.71 -19.47 -6.61
CA ARG A 201 -16.38 -19.27 -5.99
C ARG A 201 -16.49 -18.60 -4.63
N ALA A 202 -17.39 -17.64 -4.46
CA ALA A 202 -17.67 -17.02 -3.16
C ALA A 202 -18.09 -18.09 -2.13
N ASP A 203 -19.03 -18.96 -2.50
CA ASP A 203 -19.48 -20.08 -1.66
C ASP A 203 -18.30 -21.01 -1.33
N ARG A 204 -17.47 -21.36 -2.32
CA ARG A 204 -16.28 -22.21 -2.12
C ARG A 204 -15.30 -21.60 -1.11
N LEU A 205 -15.08 -20.29 -1.14
CA LEU A 205 -14.20 -19.59 -0.20
C LEU A 205 -14.73 -19.59 1.24
N LEU A 206 -16.05 -19.64 1.42
CA LEU A 206 -16.75 -19.63 2.72
C LEU A 206 -17.06 -21.04 3.28
N LYS A 207 -16.86 -22.11 2.50
CA LYS A 207 -17.04 -23.49 2.98
C LYS A 207 -16.12 -23.78 4.18
N PRO A 208 -16.41 -24.80 5.03
CA PRO A 208 -15.62 -25.10 6.23
C PRO A 208 -14.11 -25.32 6.00
N ASP A 209 -13.71 -25.77 4.82
CA ASP A 209 -12.33 -25.95 4.36
C ASP A 209 -11.77 -24.74 3.58
N GLY A 210 -12.59 -23.71 3.34
CA GLY A 210 -12.22 -22.49 2.65
C GLY A 210 -11.41 -21.52 3.51
N PRO A 211 -10.65 -20.60 2.89
CA PRO A 211 -9.79 -19.65 3.59
C PRO A 211 -10.55 -18.55 4.35
N LEU A 212 -11.83 -18.32 4.05
CA LEU A 212 -12.65 -17.26 4.67
C LEU A 212 -13.71 -17.82 5.64
N ALA A 213 -13.70 -19.12 5.89
CA ALA A 213 -14.75 -19.84 6.64
C ALA A 213 -15.02 -19.29 8.04
N THR A 214 -13.97 -18.83 8.74
CA THR A 214 -14.05 -18.41 10.15
C THR A 214 -14.24 -16.91 10.31
N ILE A 215 -14.23 -16.14 9.22
CA ILE A 215 -14.20 -14.68 9.30
C ILE A 215 -15.55 -14.14 9.73
N THR A 216 -15.53 -13.36 10.80
CA THR A 216 -16.71 -12.74 11.42
C THR A 216 -16.36 -11.36 11.97
N ALA A 217 -17.37 -10.62 12.42
CA ALA A 217 -17.19 -9.32 13.10
C ALA A 217 -16.25 -9.39 14.32
N ALA A 218 -16.15 -10.55 14.99
CA ALA A 218 -15.26 -10.73 16.13
C ALA A 218 -13.76 -10.64 15.77
N HIS A 219 -13.42 -10.81 14.49
CA HIS A 219 -12.04 -10.73 14.02
C HIS A 219 -11.59 -9.29 13.72
N VAL A 220 -12.50 -8.32 13.76
CA VAL A 220 -12.21 -6.92 13.40
C VAL A 220 -11.23 -6.29 14.41
N ASP A 221 -10.08 -5.87 13.92
CA ASP A 221 -9.01 -5.21 14.70
C ASP A 221 -9.07 -3.69 14.52
N ARG A 222 -9.11 -3.22 13.27
CA ARG A 222 -8.99 -1.78 12.97
C ARG A 222 -9.56 -1.39 11.61
N VAL A 223 -9.80 -0.10 11.45
CA VAL A 223 -10.09 0.56 10.18
C VAL A 223 -8.88 1.37 9.73
N GLU A 224 -8.51 1.28 8.46
CA GLU A 224 -7.52 2.15 7.82
C GLU A 224 -8.19 2.91 6.68
N THR A 225 -8.06 4.23 6.63
CA THR A 225 -8.62 5.06 5.54
C THR A 225 -7.51 5.61 4.67
N ASN A 226 -7.74 5.65 3.35
CA ASN A 226 -6.90 6.36 2.41
C ASN A 226 -7.80 7.18 1.49
N LEU A 227 -7.68 8.51 1.58
CA LEU A 227 -8.56 9.47 0.93
C LEU A 227 -7.72 10.40 0.09
N GLN A 228 -8.01 10.49 -1.20
CA GLN A 228 -7.50 11.58 -2.02
C GLN A 228 -8.15 12.89 -1.55
N ILE A 229 -7.49 13.65 -0.69
CA ILE A 229 -8.08 14.86 -0.10
C ILE A 229 -8.14 15.99 -1.12
N VAL A 230 -7.12 16.12 -1.98
CA VAL A 230 -7.11 17.08 -3.08
C VAL A 230 -6.46 16.52 -4.33
N HIS A 231 -6.89 17.02 -5.48
CA HIS A 231 -6.24 16.89 -6.77
C HIS A 231 -5.86 18.28 -7.31
N ARG A 232 -4.64 18.43 -7.79
CA ARG A 232 -4.10 19.62 -8.45
C ARG A 232 -3.85 19.27 -9.92
N PRO A 233 -4.73 19.71 -10.83
CA PRO A 233 -4.52 19.53 -12.26
C PRO A 233 -3.23 20.20 -12.71
N LYS A 234 -2.65 19.71 -13.82
CA LYS A 234 -1.55 20.43 -14.47
C LYS A 234 -2.06 21.76 -15.02
N SER A 235 -1.30 22.82 -14.81
CA SER A 235 -1.52 24.15 -15.41
C SER A 235 -0.19 24.75 -15.89
N GLU A 236 -0.22 25.95 -16.47
CA GLU A 236 1.00 26.67 -16.86
C GLU A 236 1.89 27.02 -15.67
N THR A 237 1.31 27.16 -14.47
CA THR A 237 2.02 27.61 -13.27
C THR A 237 2.18 26.53 -12.21
N GLN A 238 1.55 25.37 -12.38
CA GLN A 238 1.57 24.27 -11.41
C GLN A 238 1.69 22.91 -12.09
N GLU A 239 2.60 22.09 -11.57
CA GLU A 239 2.69 20.68 -11.95
C GLU A 239 1.51 19.88 -11.38
N PHE A 240 1.16 18.81 -12.09
CA PHE A 240 0.18 17.83 -11.62
C PHE A 240 0.60 17.26 -10.26
N ARG A 241 -0.31 17.29 -9.28
CA ARG A 241 -0.09 16.66 -7.97
C ARG A 241 -1.41 16.29 -7.32
N THR A 242 -1.41 15.23 -6.54
CA THR A 242 -2.56 14.82 -5.76
C THR A 242 -2.09 14.44 -4.36
N ASP A 243 -2.80 14.90 -3.33
CA ASP A 243 -2.45 14.61 -1.93
C ASP A 243 -3.45 13.59 -1.37
N TYR A 244 -2.95 12.59 -0.64
CA TYR A 244 -3.72 11.49 -0.06
C TYR A 244 -3.57 11.49 1.46
N LEU A 245 -4.69 11.67 2.15
CA LEU A 245 -4.81 11.62 3.60
C LEU A 245 -5.01 10.16 4.04
N GLN A 246 -4.12 9.68 4.91
CA GLN A 246 -4.23 8.36 5.51
C GLN A 246 -4.36 8.45 7.03
N LYS A 247 -5.21 7.58 7.60
CA LYS A 247 -5.44 7.46 9.05
C LYS A 247 -5.72 6.01 9.43
N VAL A 248 -5.44 5.67 10.69
CA VAL A 248 -5.69 4.34 11.28
C VAL A 248 -6.50 4.49 12.55
N PHE A 249 -7.47 3.60 12.73
CA PHE A 249 -8.37 3.59 13.89
C PHE A 249 -8.50 2.18 14.46
N ARG A 250 -7.98 1.94 15.66
CA ARG A 250 -8.08 0.63 16.33
C ARG A 250 -9.44 0.47 17.01
N PHE A 251 -10.01 -0.73 16.97
CA PHE A 251 -11.27 -1.02 17.64
C PHE A 251 -11.04 -1.16 19.15
N ASP A 252 -11.75 -0.36 19.93
CA ASP A 252 -11.82 -0.48 21.38
C ASP A 252 -13.07 -1.29 21.74
N ALA A 253 -12.85 -2.56 22.13
CA ALA A 253 -13.93 -3.47 22.49
C ALA A 253 -14.71 -3.05 23.75
N THR A 254 -14.12 -2.22 24.63
CA THR A 254 -14.76 -1.78 25.88
C THR A 254 -15.88 -0.79 25.60
N VAL A 255 -15.61 0.18 24.74
CA VAL A 255 -16.60 1.21 24.34
C VAL A 255 -17.26 0.93 23.00
N LYS A 256 -16.82 -0.14 22.30
CA LYS A 256 -17.27 -0.56 20.96
C LYS A 256 -17.14 0.55 19.91
N GLN A 257 -15.97 1.20 19.88
CA GLN A 257 -15.68 2.30 18.97
C GLN A 257 -14.30 2.18 18.34
N PHE A 258 -14.17 2.62 17.09
CA PHE A 258 -12.86 2.80 16.48
C PHE A 258 -12.24 4.12 16.96
N ARG A 259 -11.04 4.04 17.54
CA ARG A 259 -10.28 5.18 18.07
C ARG A 259 -9.07 5.46 17.21
N GLU A 260 -8.81 6.73 16.91
CA GLU A 260 -7.61 7.14 16.18
C GLU A 260 -6.36 6.62 16.90
N ALA A 261 -5.44 6.01 16.15
CA ALA A 261 -4.24 5.39 16.68
C ALA A 261 -2.99 5.85 15.93
N PRO A 262 -1.80 5.80 16.56
CA PRO A 262 -0.53 5.95 15.86
C PRO A 262 -0.44 4.94 14.71
N MET A 263 -0.01 5.42 13.55
CA MET A 263 0.08 4.62 12.34
C MET A 263 1.40 3.88 12.33
N GLU A 264 1.35 2.55 12.14
CA GLU A 264 2.55 1.72 12.19
C GLU A 264 3.65 2.26 11.28
N ASN A 265 4.82 2.50 11.87
CA ASN A 265 6.03 2.98 11.20
C ASN A 265 5.88 4.32 10.42
N GLN A 266 4.75 5.02 10.53
CA GLN A 266 4.63 6.39 10.07
C GLN A 266 5.32 7.31 11.07
N ILE A 267 6.56 7.66 10.78
CA ILE A 267 7.39 8.50 11.64
C ILE A 267 6.79 9.91 11.74
N ASP A 268 6.76 10.47 12.95
CA ASP A 268 6.36 11.84 13.22
C ASP A 268 7.54 12.80 12.99
N ARG A 269 7.92 12.92 11.72
CA ARG A 269 9.08 13.69 11.27
C ARG A 269 9.13 15.11 11.87
N ASP A 270 8.01 15.83 11.81
CA ASP A 270 7.95 17.22 12.28
C ASP A 270 8.18 17.31 13.80
N ARG A 271 7.60 16.39 14.58
CA ARG A 271 7.81 16.37 16.04
C ARG A 271 9.24 15.97 16.40
N LEU A 272 9.84 15.04 15.67
CA LEU A 272 11.23 14.64 15.89
C LEU A 272 12.23 15.74 15.58
N LEU A 273 11.94 16.60 14.58
CA LEU A 273 12.76 17.76 14.25
C LEU A 273 12.56 18.92 15.24
N ALA A 274 11.35 19.08 15.78
CA ALA A 274 11.03 20.14 16.73
C ALA A 274 11.50 19.84 18.16
N ASP A 275 11.44 18.58 18.60
CA ASP A 275 11.88 18.15 19.92
C ASP A 275 13.22 17.42 19.84
N ALA A 276 14.29 18.13 20.18
CA ALA A 276 15.64 17.58 20.13
C ALA A 276 15.87 16.40 21.09
N ALA A 277 15.16 16.31 22.21
CA ALA A 277 15.29 15.18 23.14
C ALA A 277 14.60 13.93 22.55
N LEU A 278 13.42 14.10 21.98
CA LEU A 278 12.71 13.03 21.29
C LEU A 278 13.47 12.56 20.05
N GLY A 279 14.00 13.48 19.24
CA GLY A 279 14.85 13.19 18.08
C GLY A 279 16.08 12.38 18.47
N ARG A 280 16.81 12.77 19.53
CA ARG A 280 17.93 11.97 20.05
C ARG A 280 17.50 10.58 20.50
N ALA A 281 16.39 10.47 21.23
CA ALA A 281 15.87 9.18 21.67
C ALA A 281 15.48 8.27 20.49
N PHE A 282 14.93 8.84 19.42
CA PHE A 282 14.62 8.09 18.19
C PHE A 282 15.89 7.62 17.48
N ARG A 283 16.88 8.50 17.32
CA ARG A 283 18.17 8.16 16.73
C ARG A 283 18.85 7.03 17.50
N ASP A 284 18.99 7.17 18.81
CA ASP A 284 19.70 6.19 19.64
C ASP A 284 18.98 4.84 19.62
N TRP A 285 17.65 4.84 19.60
CA TRP A 285 16.85 3.63 19.46
C TRP A 285 17.01 3.00 18.06
N LEU A 286 16.83 3.75 16.97
CA LEU A 286 16.85 3.19 15.61
C LEU A 286 18.25 2.70 15.21
N LEU A 287 19.31 3.38 15.65
CA LEU A 287 20.70 3.01 15.36
C LEU A 287 21.23 1.89 16.27
N ALA A 288 20.46 1.45 17.27
CA ALA A 288 20.81 0.26 18.04
C ALA A 288 20.86 -0.97 17.12
N PRO A 289 21.85 -1.87 17.25
CA PRO A 289 22.09 -2.95 16.30
C PRO A 289 20.85 -3.81 15.96
N VAL A 290 20.08 -4.23 16.96
CA VAL A 290 18.86 -5.04 16.76
C VAL A 290 17.80 -4.28 15.96
N ASN A 291 17.59 -3.00 16.28
CA ASN A 291 16.58 -2.18 15.61
C ASN A 291 17.02 -1.82 14.18
N LEU A 292 18.31 -1.53 13.98
CA LEU A 292 18.87 -1.26 12.67
C LEU A 292 18.78 -2.48 11.75
N LEU A 293 19.02 -3.69 12.28
CA LEU A 293 18.85 -4.94 11.53
C LEU A 293 17.37 -5.19 11.19
N ALA A 294 16.44 -4.96 12.13
CA ALA A 294 15.01 -5.05 11.83
C ALA A 294 14.57 -3.99 10.79
N PHE A 295 15.15 -2.79 10.84
CA PHE A 295 14.88 -1.71 9.89
C PHE A 295 15.42 -2.02 8.50
N ASP A 296 16.63 -2.57 8.42
CA ASP A 296 17.23 -3.10 7.19
C ASP A 296 16.34 -4.17 6.54
N ARG A 297 15.86 -5.11 7.36
CA ARG A 297 14.96 -6.19 6.97
C ARG A 297 13.52 -5.74 6.69
N GLY A 298 13.16 -4.48 7.00
CA GLY A 298 11.80 -3.97 6.84
C GLY A 298 10.76 -4.65 7.76
N THR A 299 11.20 -5.18 8.90
CA THR A 299 10.38 -5.82 9.94
C THR A 299 10.42 -5.05 11.26
N VAL A 300 10.97 -3.84 11.26
CA VAL A 300 11.01 -2.98 12.46
C VAL A 300 9.60 -2.60 12.90
N LEU A 301 9.39 -2.50 14.21
CA LEU A 301 8.21 -1.90 14.81
C LEU A 301 8.66 -0.69 15.62
N ILE A 302 8.48 0.49 15.03
CA ILE A 302 8.88 1.76 15.66
C ILE A 302 7.94 2.03 16.85
N PRO A 303 8.48 2.38 18.03
CA PRO A 303 7.67 2.70 19.21
C PRO A 303 6.68 3.84 18.93
N GLU A 304 5.45 3.69 19.42
CA GLU A 304 4.36 4.64 19.17
C GLU A 304 4.69 6.08 19.54
N LYS A 305 5.55 6.29 20.53
CA LYS A 305 6.04 7.63 20.91
C LYS A 305 6.82 8.34 19.79
N PHE A 306 7.17 7.70 18.69
CA PHE A 306 7.84 8.33 17.55
C PHE A 306 6.93 8.44 16.31
N LEU A 307 5.67 8.01 16.43
CA LEU A 307 4.76 7.85 15.31
C LEU A 307 3.71 8.95 15.26
N ALA A 308 3.27 9.27 14.04
CA ALA A 308 2.16 10.16 13.77
C ALA A 308 0.84 9.37 13.68
N THR A 309 -0.28 10.05 13.90
CA THR A 309 -1.64 9.47 13.73
C THR A 309 -2.26 9.78 12.37
N THR A 310 -1.51 10.49 11.52
CA THR A 310 -1.96 10.91 10.20
C THR A 310 -0.77 10.93 9.24
N SER A 311 -1.03 10.63 7.98
CA SER A 311 -0.07 10.81 6.90
C SER A 311 -0.72 11.57 5.75
N LEU A 312 0.04 12.45 5.12
CA LEU A 312 -0.34 13.13 3.89
C LEU A 312 0.69 12.78 2.82
N SER A 313 0.33 11.89 1.91
CA SER A 313 1.19 11.42 0.83
C SER A 313 0.90 12.20 -0.44
N SER A 314 1.89 12.91 -1.00
CA SER A 314 1.73 13.59 -2.30
C SER A 314 2.24 12.72 -3.45
N THR A 315 1.44 12.52 -4.50
CA THR A 315 1.85 11.79 -5.71
C THR A 315 1.59 12.61 -6.99
N PRO A 316 2.42 12.47 -8.03
CA PRO A 316 3.69 11.76 -8.03
C PRO A 316 4.72 12.47 -7.14
N ALA A 317 5.48 11.70 -6.39
CA ALA A 317 6.71 12.18 -5.77
C ALA A 317 7.86 11.79 -6.70
N GLY A 318 8.68 12.77 -7.12
CA GLY A 318 9.89 12.48 -7.88
C GLY A 318 10.88 11.64 -7.06
N PHE A 319 11.86 11.03 -7.73
CA PHE A 319 12.89 10.24 -7.06
C PHE A 319 13.93 11.09 -6.33
N ALA A 320 14.00 12.39 -6.64
CA ALA A 320 14.88 13.32 -5.98
C ALA A 320 14.43 13.61 -4.53
N PRO A 321 15.37 13.80 -3.59
CA PRO A 321 15.05 14.27 -2.25
C PRO A 321 14.24 15.57 -2.31
N SER A 322 13.07 15.59 -1.67
CA SER A 322 12.21 16.78 -1.64
C SER A 322 11.38 16.83 -0.37
N ALA A 323 10.90 18.02 0.00
CA ALA A 323 10.01 18.21 1.14
C ALA A 323 8.64 17.51 0.98
N LEU A 324 8.34 16.92 -0.17
CA LEU A 324 7.17 16.06 -0.36
C LEU A 324 7.39 14.65 0.21
N GLN A 325 8.64 14.24 0.43
CA GLN A 325 8.93 12.95 1.03
C GLN A 325 8.71 13.00 2.54
N PRO A 326 8.10 11.96 3.13
CA PRO A 326 7.67 11.97 4.53
C PRO A 326 8.82 12.18 5.53
N GLU A 327 10.03 11.71 5.21
CA GLU A 327 11.17 11.77 6.13
C GLU A 327 12.25 12.77 5.68
N PHE A 328 11.91 13.68 4.77
CA PHE A 328 12.86 14.65 4.24
C PHE A 328 13.54 15.46 5.35
N GLY A 329 14.87 15.55 5.35
CA GLY A 329 15.61 16.32 6.36
C GLY A 329 15.79 15.63 7.71
N LEU A 330 15.30 14.40 7.92
CA LEU A 330 15.73 13.60 9.08
C LEU A 330 17.21 13.23 9.01
N ILE A 331 17.73 13.01 7.80
CA ILE A 331 19.16 12.93 7.55
C ILE A 331 19.62 14.25 6.94
N ASP A 332 20.65 14.86 7.53
CA ASP A 332 21.20 16.13 7.05
C ASP A 332 22.71 16.18 7.22
N SER A 333 23.42 16.51 6.14
CA SER A 333 24.87 16.71 6.15
C SER A 333 25.26 18.03 6.84
N LYS A 334 24.31 18.96 7.03
CA LYS A 334 24.52 20.24 7.73
C LYS A 334 24.19 20.19 9.23
N GLY A 335 23.88 19.00 9.76
CA GLY A 335 23.75 18.75 11.20
C GLY A 335 22.45 19.25 11.86
N LYS A 336 21.42 19.61 11.08
CA LYS A 336 20.09 19.99 11.62
C LYS A 336 19.10 18.82 11.67
N GLY A 337 19.44 17.69 11.05
CA GLY A 337 18.63 16.48 11.06
C GLY A 337 18.78 15.68 12.35
N VAL A 338 17.93 14.68 12.51
CA VAL A 338 17.99 13.71 13.63
C VAL A 338 19.20 12.78 13.49
N PHE A 339 19.58 12.45 12.24
CA PHE A 339 20.69 11.57 11.91
C PHE A 339 21.78 12.34 11.16
N SER A 340 23.04 12.16 11.56
CA SER A 340 24.19 12.53 10.72
C SER A 340 24.64 11.34 9.87
N GLU A 341 25.27 11.60 8.72
CA GLU A 341 25.85 10.52 7.90
C GLU A 341 26.89 9.71 8.68
N ARG A 342 27.66 10.38 9.55
CA ARG A 342 28.66 9.74 10.41
C ARG A 342 28.02 8.75 11.39
N ASP A 343 26.92 9.13 12.02
CA ASP A 343 26.22 8.24 12.95
C ASP A 343 25.69 6.99 12.24
N VAL A 344 25.13 7.19 11.03
CA VAL A 344 24.61 6.09 10.21
C VAL A 344 25.74 5.13 9.80
N VAL A 345 26.86 5.65 9.28
CA VAL A 345 28.01 4.82 8.91
C VAL A 345 28.52 4.02 10.11
N ALA A 346 28.73 4.67 11.25
CA ALA A 346 29.21 4.02 12.46
C ALA A 346 28.22 2.95 12.97
N ALA A 347 26.91 3.17 12.83
CA ALA A 347 25.90 2.19 13.21
C ALA A 347 25.89 0.96 12.28
N LEU A 348 26.02 1.17 10.96
CA LEU A 348 26.10 0.09 9.98
C LEU A 348 27.36 -0.77 10.19
N GLU A 349 28.52 -0.15 10.39
CA GLU A 349 29.78 -0.85 10.68
C GLU A 349 29.67 -1.66 11.97
N ARG A 350 29.08 -1.09 13.02
CA ARG A 350 28.85 -1.77 14.31
C ARG A 350 27.92 -2.98 14.16
N ALA A 351 26.84 -2.85 13.40
CA ALA A 351 25.90 -3.95 13.18
C ALA A 351 26.59 -5.14 12.49
N VAL A 352 27.43 -4.87 11.49
CA VAL A 352 28.23 -5.90 10.79
C VAL A 352 29.29 -6.51 11.71
N ALA A 353 30.01 -5.69 12.48
CA ALA A 353 31.05 -6.16 13.39
C ALA A 353 30.50 -7.08 14.50
N GLN A 354 29.22 -6.93 14.86
CA GLN A 354 28.53 -7.79 15.82
C GLN A 354 27.91 -9.05 15.19
N GLY A 355 28.27 -9.38 13.95
CA GLY A 355 27.78 -10.57 13.25
C GLY A 355 26.43 -10.40 12.56
N GLY A 356 25.89 -9.17 12.50
CA GLY A 356 24.67 -8.88 11.75
C GLY A 356 24.92 -8.90 10.23
N ALA A 357 23.99 -9.45 9.47
CA ALA A 357 24.01 -9.43 8.01
C ALA A 357 23.03 -8.38 7.47
N LEU A 358 23.56 -7.30 6.88
CA LEU A 358 22.76 -6.27 6.21
C LEU A 358 22.40 -6.69 4.79
N GLU A 359 21.10 -6.74 4.50
CA GLU A 359 20.54 -7.16 3.22
C GLU A 359 20.32 -5.99 2.27
N ASN A 360 19.85 -4.84 2.76
CA ASN A 360 19.35 -3.73 1.94
C ASN A 360 20.14 -2.42 2.13
N ILE A 361 20.43 -2.06 3.38
CA ILE A 361 21.02 -0.78 3.78
C ILE A 361 22.52 -0.98 3.98
N ARG A 362 23.31 -0.40 3.07
CA ARG A 362 24.78 -0.47 3.09
C ARG A 362 25.45 0.89 2.94
N SER A 363 24.67 1.96 3.04
CA SER A 363 25.11 3.36 2.91
C SER A 363 24.09 4.33 3.55
N PRO A 364 24.49 5.58 3.83
CA PRO A 364 23.55 6.64 4.24
C PRO A 364 22.41 6.87 3.26
N ALA A 365 22.66 6.73 1.95
CA ALA A 365 21.61 6.89 0.93
C ALA A 365 20.57 5.75 0.98
N GLY A 366 21.01 4.51 1.21
CA GLY A 366 20.11 3.38 1.46
C GLY A 366 19.28 3.57 2.73
N PHE A 367 19.89 4.09 3.80
CA PHE A 367 19.22 4.38 5.07
C PHE A 367 18.12 5.45 4.88
N ALA A 368 18.45 6.54 4.19
CA ALA A 368 17.51 7.61 3.86
C ALA A 368 16.33 7.14 2.99
N ARG A 369 16.60 6.26 2.01
CA ARG A 369 15.55 5.63 1.20
C ARG A 369 14.65 4.78 2.08
N ARG A 370 15.21 4.00 3.02
CA ARG A 370 14.43 3.13 3.91
C ARG A 370 13.55 3.94 4.87
N LEU A 371 14.04 5.06 5.39
CA LEU A 371 13.26 5.93 6.28
C LEU A 371 11.94 6.32 5.61
N ASN A 372 11.99 6.74 4.34
CA ASN A 372 10.78 7.05 3.58
C ASN A 372 9.96 5.78 3.30
N ASP A 373 10.61 4.73 2.80
CA ASP A 373 9.98 3.48 2.37
C ASP A 373 9.17 2.76 3.47
N ILE A 374 9.59 2.80 4.73
CA ILE A 374 8.91 2.07 5.81
C ILE A 374 7.60 2.75 6.24
N THR A 375 7.40 4.02 5.88
CA THR A 375 6.23 4.80 6.28
C THR A 375 5.03 4.55 5.36
N CYS A 376 3.81 4.76 5.87
CA CYS A 376 2.60 4.73 5.04
C CYS A 376 2.69 5.75 3.91
N GLY A 377 3.12 6.99 4.22
CA GLY A 377 3.29 8.05 3.25
C GLY A 377 4.20 7.64 2.09
N GLY A 378 5.37 7.07 2.39
CA GLY A 378 6.37 6.70 1.39
C GLY A 378 5.99 5.47 0.57
N CYS A 379 5.44 4.41 1.18
CA CYS A 379 4.88 3.27 0.43
C CYS A 379 3.80 3.71 -0.55
N HIS A 380 2.93 4.66 -0.17
CA HIS A 380 1.89 5.16 -1.07
C HIS A 380 2.44 6.12 -2.15
N GLN A 381 3.58 6.79 -1.93
CA GLN A 381 4.28 7.56 -2.96
C GLN A 381 4.98 6.67 -3.99
N ILE A 382 5.49 5.53 -3.53
CA ILE A 382 6.34 4.64 -4.30
C ILE A 382 5.49 3.55 -4.93
N ARG A 383 5.37 3.61 -6.26
CA ARG A 383 4.76 2.52 -7.06
C ARG A 383 3.34 2.12 -6.60
N GLY A 384 2.60 3.09 -6.03
CA GLY A 384 1.14 3.05 -5.91
C GLY A 384 0.45 3.46 -7.20
N ILE A 385 -0.85 3.19 -7.32
CA ILE A 385 -1.71 3.73 -8.39
C ILE A 385 -2.39 4.96 -7.83
N GLY A 386 -1.86 6.14 -8.15
CA GLY A 386 -2.35 7.40 -7.57
C GLY A 386 -2.50 7.29 -6.06
N GLY A 387 -1.42 6.99 -5.34
CA GLY A 387 -1.48 6.88 -3.88
C GLY A 387 -2.28 5.69 -3.33
N PHE A 388 -2.73 4.72 -4.14
CA PHE A 388 -3.40 3.50 -3.65
C PHE A 388 -2.58 2.24 -3.93
N HIS A 389 -2.56 1.31 -2.98
CA HIS A 389 -2.00 -0.03 -3.21
C HIS A 389 -2.94 -0.95 -3.97
N PHE A 390 -4.24 -0.79 -3.75
CA PHE A 390 -5.28 -1.67 -4.27
C PHE A 390 -6.59 -0.88 -4.49
N PRO A 391 -6.77 -0.23 -5.66
CA PRO A 391 -8.02 0.47 -5.99
C PRO A 391 -9.18 -0.47 -6.40
N GLY A 392 -8.89 -1.74 -6.69
CA GLY A 392 -9.85 -2.73 -7.20
C GLY A 392 -10.15 -2.58 -8.68
N ALA A 393 -10.52 -3.69 -9.33
CA ALA A 393 -10.91 -3.70 -10.74
C ALA A 393 -12.26 -2.99 -10.93
N ASP A 394 -12.44 -2.35 -12.09
CA ASP A 394 -13.75 -1.84 -12.49
C ASP A 394 -14.61 -2.96 -13.05
N THR A 395 -15.88 -2.99 -12.65
CA THR A 395 -16.83 -4.02 -13.08
C THR A 395 -17.33 -3.82 -14.51
N LEU A 396 -17.21 -2.60 -15.08
CA LEU A 396 -17.92 -2.19 -16.30
C LEU A 396 -17.21 -1.10 -17.14
N ALA A 397 -15.95 -0.75 -16.83
CA ALA A 397 -15.19 0.07 -17.77
C ALA A 397 -14.82 -0.82 -18.96
N ASP A 398 -15.12 -0.36 -20.17
CA ASP A 398 -14.59 -0.93 -21.39
C ASP A 398 -13.11 -1.22 -21.16
N GLN A 399 -12.69 -2.48 -21.23
CA GLN A 399 -11.34 -2.93 -20.84
C GLN A 399 -10.22 -2.26 -21.67
N SER A 400 -10.60 -1.40 -22.61
CA SER A 400 -9.77 -0.52 -23.42
C SER A 400 -8.99 0.55 -22.64
N GLN A 401 -9.27 0.77 -21.34
CA GLN A 401 -8.53 1.75 -20.52
C GLN A 401 -7.87 1.18 -19.26
N GLY A 402 -7.03 0.15 -19.38
CA GLY A 402 -5.87 -0.07 -18.48
C GLY A 402 -6.10 0.02 -16.95
N THR A 403 -7.30 -0.25 -16.44
CA THR A 403 -7.61 -0.18 -15.01
C THR A 403 -7.02 -1.40 -14.32
N VAL A 404 -5.82 -1.24 -13.77
CA VAL A 404 -5.16 -2.24 -12.93
C VAL A 404 -5.78 -2.26 -11.53
N ALA A 405 -6.17 -3.44 -11.05
CA ALA A 405 -6.83 -3.59 -9.74
C ALA A 405 -5.87 -3.40 -8.56
N ALA A 406 -4.56 -3.58 -8.81
CA ALA A 406 -3.52 -3.55 -7.80
C ALA A 406 -2.25 -2.86 -8.31
N SER A 407 -1.56 -2.20 -7.38
CA SER A 407 -0.36 -1.41 -7.68
C SER A 407 0.85 -2.28 -8.02
N PRO A 408 1.84 -1.73 -8.76
CA PRO A 408 3.10 -2.43 -8.99
C PRO A 408 3.82 -2.84 -7.69
N HIS A 409 3.68 -2.06 -6.60
CA HIS A 409 4.16 -2.47 -5.28
C HIS A 409 3.45 -3.73 -4.77
N PHE A 410 2.11 -3.75 -4.85
CA PHE A 410 1.32 -4.90 -4.41
C PHE A 410 1.71 -6.17 -5.18
N ILE A 411 1.70 -6.10 -6.52
CA ILE A 411 1.99 -7.26 -7.38
C ILE A 411 3.43 -7.75 -7.19
N GLY A 412 4.40 -6.82 -7.13
CA GLY A 412 5.81 -7.18 -6.93
C GLY A 412 6.09 -7.88 -5.60
N ASP A 413 5.26 -7.67 -4.58
CA ASP A 413 5.42 -8.29 -3.26
C ASP A 413 4.77 -9.68 -3.15
N GLN A 414 3.91 -10.07 -4.10
CA GLN A 414 3.16 -11.34 -4.05
C GLN A 414 4.06 -12.59 -3.98
N PRO A 415 5.16 -12.71 -4.74
CA PRO A 415 6.03 -13.89 -4.63
C PRO A 415 6.60 -14.08 -3.22
N ARG A 416 7.07 -12.99 -2.59
CA ARG A 416 7.57 -13.01 -1.21
C ARG A 416 6.49 -13.44 -0.22
N ARG A 417 5.28 -12.90 -0.35
CA ARG A 417 4.15 -13.28 0.52
C ARG A 417 3.81 -14.76 0.36
N ARG A 418 3.85 -15.28 -0.87
CA ARG A 418 3.62 -16.71 -1.16
C ARG A 418 4.66 -17.59 -0.50
N ASP A 419 5.93 -17.23 -0.54
CA ASP A 419 7.00 -17.97 0.14
C ASP A 419 6.79 -18.02 1.66
N ILE A 420 6.31 -16.92 2.27
CA ILE A 420 5.96 -16.88 3.70
C ILE A 420 4.80 -17.82 4.01
N VAL A 421 3.71 -17.76 3.24
CA VAL A 421 2.54 -18.61 3.47
C VAL A 421 2.90 -20.09 3.23
N MET A 422 3.74 -20.40 2.24
CA MET A 422 4.27 -21.75 2.03
C MET A 422 5.11 -22.23 3.22
N ALA A 423 5.97 -21.38 3.79
CA ALA A 423 6.72 -21.71 4.99
C ALA A 423 5.80 -22.00 6.18
N MET A 424 4.75 -21.18 6.39
CA MET A 424 3.76 -21.39 7.45
C MET A 424 2.97 -22.70 7.27
N ARG A 425 2.54 -23.02 6.05
CA ARG A 425 1.92 -24.31 5.70
C ARG A 425 2.85 -25.48 6.01
N ASP A 426 4.13 -25.35 5.71
CA ASP A 426 5.13 -26.40 5.92
C ASP A 426 5.62 -26.49 7.38
N GLY A 427 5.12 -25.65 8.29
CA GLY A 427 5.59 -25.59 9.68
C GLY A 427 7.03 -25.07 9.83
N LYS A 428 7.55 -24.38 8.80
CA LYS A 428 8.89 -23.78 8.78
C LYS A 428 8.84 -22.34 9.29
N ALA A 429 9.95 -21.87 9.88
CA ALA A 429 10.10 -20.47 10.26
C ALA A 429 10.05 -19.58 9.01
N PRO A 430 9.07 -18.68 8.86
CA PRO A 430 9.00 -17.80 7.70
C PRO A 430 10.05 -16.70 7.77
N ASP A 431 10.58 -16.31 6.61
CA ASP A 431 11.41 -15.11 6.54
C ASP A 431 10.57 -13.90 6.13
N PHE A 432 10.25 -13.07 7.13
CA PHE A 432 9.41 -11.89 6.97
C PHE A 432 10.12 -10.68 6.37
N SER A 433 11.43 -10.74 6.12
CA SER A 433 12.14 -9.56 5.61
C SER A 433 11.55 -9.10 4.28
N ARG A 434 11.68 -7.81 3.97
CA ARG A 434 11.32 -7.22 2.68
C ARG A 434 12.44 -6.33 2.15
N GLY A 435 12.56 -6.30 0.82
CA GLY A 435 13.34 -5.30 0.09
C GLY A 435 12.70 -3.90 0.18
N PHE A 436 13.18 -2.97 -0.63
CA PHE A 436 12.53 -1.67 -0.81
C PHE A 436 11.25 -1.82 -1.64
N SER A 437 10.23 -1.01 -1.39
CA SER A 437 8.97 -1.05 -2.15
C SER A 437 9.17 -0.74 -3.63
N ASP A 438 10.20 0.06 -3.96
CA ASP A 438 10.64 0.34 -5.32
C ASP A 438 11.18 -0.88 -6.06
N ARG A 439 11.80 -1.80 -5.32
CA ARG A 439 12.57 -2.92 -5.85
C ARG A 439 12.28 -4.18 -5.02
N PRO A 440 11.33 -5.02 -5.47
CA PRO A 440 10.96 -6.25 -4.79
C PRO A 440 12.16 -7.13 -4.48
N GLN A 441 12.03 -7.91 -3.40
CA GLN A 441 13.10 -8.78 -2.94
C GLN A 441 13.19 -10.05 -3.81
N MET A 442 14.35 -10.29 -4.39
CA MET A 442 14.64 -11.43 -5.27
C MET A 442 15.41 -12.51 -4.51
N ARG A 443 14.73 -13.24 -3.61
CA ARG A 443 15.37 -14.34 -2.85
C ARG A 443 15.43 -15.63 -3.66
N GLY A 444 16.25 -15.64 -4.70
CA GLY A 444 16.40 -16.80 -5.58
C GLY A 444 15.18 -17.12 -6.45
N ASN A 445 14.12 -16.34 -6.33
CA ASN A 445 12.99 -16.35 -7.25
C ASN A 445 13.27 -15.39 -8.41
N ASN A 446 13.20 -15.88 -9.65
CA ASN A 446 13.41 -15.09 -10.88
C ASN A 446 12.10 -14.74 -11.61
N GLU A 447 10.94 -15.00 -11.01
CA GLU A 447 9.59 -14.78 -11.58
C GLU A 447 9.37 -13.33 -12.04
N LEU A 448 10.04 -12.36 -11.40
CA LEU A 448 9.92 -10.94 -11.75
C LEU A 448 10.98 -10.45 -12.74
N ALA A 449 11.95 -11.29 -13.14
CA ALA A 449 13.01 -10.88 -14.05
C ALA A 449 12.46 -10.46 -15.42
N GLY A 450 13.00 -9.38 -15.97
CA GLY A 450 12.54 -8.75 -17.22
C GLY A 450 11.21 -7.99 -17.10
N SER A 451 10.54 -8.01 -15.95
CA SER A 451 9.27 -7.32 -15.77
C SER A 451 9.45 -5.85 -15.37
N PRO A 452 8.48 -4.96 -15.62
CA PRO A 452 8.44 -3.60 -15.05
C PRO A 452 8.51 -3.58 -13.52
N LEU A 453 8.33 -4.74 -12.87
CA LEU A 453 8.35 -4.84 -11.42
C LEU A 453 9.75 -4.93 -10.84
N LEU A 454 10.70 -5.46 -11.59
CA LEU A 454 12.07 -5.63 -11.14
C LEU A 454 13.04 -4.80 -11.96
N ASP A 455 13.37 -5.21 -13.18
CA ASP A 455 14.48 -4.67 -13.99
C ASP A 455 14.11 -4.43 -15.46
N GLY A 456 12.89 -4.77 -15.87
CA GLY A 456 12.34 -4.53 -17.21
C GLY A 456 11.98 -3.07 -17.46
N TRP A 457 11.32 -2.81 -18.59
CA TRP A 457 10.95 -1.46 -19.00
C TRP A 457 10.08 -0.77 -17.94
N GLY A 458 10.46 0.45 -17.55
CA GLY A 458 9.80 1.23 -16.51
C GLY A 458 10.16 0.83 -15.07
N ALA A 459 11.02 -0.16 -14.84
CA ALA A 459 11.40 -0.53 -13.49
C ALA A 459 12.38 0.48 -12.86
N THR A 460 12.31 0.66 -11.53
CA THR A 460 13.23 1.54 -10.79
C THR A 460 14.65 0.97 -10.81
N CYS A 461 15.63 1.84 -11.08
CA CYS A 461 17.05 1.47 -11.19
C CYS A 461 17.95 2.55 -10.58
N TYR A 462 19.24 2.22 -10.42
CA TYR A 462 20.25 3.12 -9.90
C TYR A 462 21.19 3.62 -11.02
N ARG A 463 21.44 4.93 -11.00
CA ARG A 463 22.35 5.68 -11.88
C ARG A 463 23.58 6.10 -11.08
N PRO A 464 24.74 5.44 -11.26
CA PRO A 464 25.97 5.83 -10.57
C PRO A 464 26.35 7.28 -10.93
N LYS A 465 26.57 8.12 -9.90
CA LYS A 465 27.00 9.53 -10.07
C LYS A 465 28.43 9.66 -10.59
N LEU A 466 29.27 8.67 -10.29
CA LEU A 466 30.65 8.55 -10.77
C LEU A 466 30.75 7.31 -11.65
N LYS A 467 31.51 7.38 -12.76
CA LYS A 467 31.77 6.21 -13.61
C LYS A 467 32.37 5.08 -12.76
N GLY A 468 31.61 4.01 -12.55
CA GLY A 468 32.11 2.72 -12.06
C GLY A 468 31.94 2.40 -10.58
N VAL A 469 31.46 3.30 -9.72
CA VAL A 469 31.19 2.97 -8.30
C VAL A 469 29.71 3.12 -7.99
N ALA A 470 29.00 1.99 -7.98
CA ALA A 470 27.62 1.95 -7.52
C ALA A 470 27.57 2.09 -5.99
N ASP A 471 26.55 2.78 -5.47
CA ASP A 471 26.27 2.76 -4.04
C ASP A 471 25.92 1.31 -3.65
N LYS A 472 26.53 0.82 -2.57
CA LYS A 472 26.42 -0.59 -2.15
C LYS A 472 24.98 -1.01 -1.83
N SER A 473 24.11 -0.08 -1.41
CA SER A 473 22.69 -0.34 -1.14
C SER A 473 21.88 -0.57 -2.41
N PHE A 474 22.35 -0.04 -3.55
CA PHE A 474 21.64 -0.06 -4.82
C PHE A 474 22.39 -0.83 -5.91
N ALA A 475 23.41 -1.60 -5.55
CA ALA A 475 24.26 -2.34 -6.50
C ALA A 475 23.46 -3.32 -7.39
N THR A 476 22.32 -3.83 -6.90
CA THR A 476 21.44 -4.76 -7.62
C THR A 476 20.31 -4.08 -8.39
N TRP A 477 20.22 -2.74 -8.36
CA TRP A 477 19.17 -1.97 -9.02
C TRP A 477 19.56 -1.69 -10.47
N THR A 478 19.76 -2.77 -11.23
CA THR A 478 20.13 -2.76 -12.64
C THR A 478 18.91 -2.92 -13.54
N CYS A 479 19.12 -2.70 -14.83
CA CYS A 479 18.13 -2.95 -15.87
C CYS A 479 18.45 -4.23 -16.64
N ALA A 480 17.42 -4.87 -17.18
CA ALA A 480 17.52 -6.03 -18.06
C ALA A 480 18.26 -5.69 -19.36
N GLU A 481 18.62 -6.73 -20.12
CA GLU A 481 19.31 -6.58 -21.40
C GLU A 481 18.54 -5.66 -22.37
N GLY A 482 19.27 -4.86 -23.15
CA GLY A 482 18.68 -3.87 -24.07
C GLY A 482 18.18 -2.59 -23.42
N LEU A 483 18.17 -2.50 -22.08
CA LEU A 483 17.74 -1.31 -21.34
C LEU A 483 18.93 -0.59 -20.67
N ALA A 484 18.73 0.69 -20.37
CA ALA A 484 19.62 1.51 -19.59
C ALA A 484 18.85 2.28 -18.50
N CYS A 485 19.53 2.55 -17.40
CA CYS A 485 18.95 3.35 -16.32
C CYS A 485 18.99 4.83 -16.68
N GLN A 486 17.81 5.41 -16.96
CA GLN A 486 17.67 6.79 -17.42
C GLN A 486 17.07 7.69 -16.35
N GLN A 487 17.38 8.98 -16.44
CA GLN A 487 16.84 10.00 -15.54
C GLN A 487 15.35 10.16 -15.72
N ILE A 488 14.63 10.42 -14.62
CA ILE A 488 13.21 10.74 -14.64
C ILE A 488 13.01 12.13 -14.02
N GLY A 489 12.30 12.99 -14.75
CA GLY A 489 12.07 14.37 -14.37
C GLY A 489 13.29 15.28 -14.59
N ALA A 490 13.12 16.55 -14.22
CA ALA A 490 14.09 17.60 -14.49
C ALA A 490 15.32 17.56 -13.55
N ASP A 491 15.26 16.84 -12.43
CA ASP A 491 16.34 16.84 -11.45
C ASP A 491 17.45 15.83 -11.79
N ALA A 492 18.55 16.36 -12.35
CA ALA A 492 19.74 15.60 -12.69
C ALA A 492 20.53 15.09 -11.48
N SER A 493 20.24 15.57 -10.27
CA SER A 493 20.92 15.14 -9.04
C SER A 493 20.45 13.78 -8.52
N SER A 494 19.30 13.28 -9.01
CA SER A 494 18.78 11.97 -8.63
C SER A 494 19.65 10.83 -9.18
N ALA A 495 20.18 10.03 -8.27
CA ALA A 495 20.86 8.78 -8.58
C ALA A 495 19.87 7.62 -8.82
N ILE A 496 18.57 7.85 -8.70
CA ILE A 496 17.53 6.86 -8.99
C ILE A 496 16.83 7.25 -10.28
N GLY A 497 16.66 6.28 -11.16
CA GLY A 497 16.05 6.43 -12.48
C GLY A 497 15.05 5.30 -12.78
N MET A 498 14.66 5.20 -14.05
CA MET A 498 13.89 4.05 -14.55
C MET A 498 14.55 3.43 -15.77
N CYS A 499 14.31 2.15 -15.98
CA CYS A 499 14.85 1.39 -17.10
C CYS A 499 14.09 1.69 -18.40
N PHE A 500 14.79 2.21 -19.40
CA PHE A 500 14.26 2.46 -20.74
C PHE A 500 15.21 1.95 -21.81
N VAL A 501 14.73 1.89 -23.06
CA VAL A 501 15.51 1.43 -24.21
C VAL A 501 16.75 2.30 -24.39
N LYS A 502 17.90 1.66 -24.63
CA LYS A 502 19.20 2.30 -24.85
C LYS A 502 19.21 3.31 -25.98
#